data_AF-A0A7S1GBA9-F1
#
_entry.id   AF-A0A7S1GBA9-F1
#
_cell.length_a   1.000
_cell.length_b   1.000
_cell.length_c   1.000
_cell.angle_alpha   90.00
_cell.angle_beta   90.00
_cell.angle_gamma   90.00
#
_symmetry.space_group_name_H-M   'P 1'
#
loop_
_entity.id
_entity.type
_entity.pdbx_description
1 polymer ?
#
loop_
_entity_poly.entity_id
_entity_poly.type
_entity_poly.pdbx_seq_one_letter_code
_entity_poly.pdbx_strand_id
1 'polypeptide(L)'
;FTTTADEDDGVRVYIDGDLVVDNWDNPQNRVGTGVKSLASGVFYDIVIEYRDLQGEAELKLEWASAAVPREVVPSSALFHTRHIENSPFSVVFYPGDVDPVTSSADGLGLTEAVSGFESTFTIHAKDSHDNCRYNSGDDVFEVTLTGIDDWALIGRVNDAWDDVPVVYTPVPSANSWVDSGATVTAAQGDRFLTSDSD
;
A
#
# COMPACT_ATOMS: atom_id res chain seq x y z
N PHE A 1 -8.67 -28.86 19.74
CA PHE A 1 -7.46 -29.62 19.41
C PHE A 1 -6.73 -29.92 20.70
N THR A 2 -6.37 -31.17 20.90
CA THR A 2 -5.49 -31.61 21.97
C THR A 2 -4.07 -31.53 21.43
N THR A 3 -3.22 -30.74 22.05
CA THR A 3 -1.79 -30.65 21.72
C THR A 3 -1.03 -31.48 22.72
N THR A 4 -0.15 -32.35 22.23
CA THR A 4 0.76 -33.14 23.05
C THR A 4 2.18 -32.83 22.66
N ALA A 5 3.04 -32.57 23.65
CA ALA A 5 4.47 -32.53 23.46
C ALA A 5 5.07 -33.77 24.16
N ASP A 6 6.00 -34.47 23.49
CA ASP A 6 6.86 -35.49 24.09
C ASP A 6 8.24 -34.85 24.21
N GLU A 7 8.67 -34.54 25.43
CA GLU A 7 9.86 -33.73 25.72
C GLU A 7 10.82 -34.43 26.67
N ASP A 8 12.12 -34.23 26.46
CA ASP A 8 13.11 -34.38 27.53
C ASP A 8 13.26 -33.03 28.25
N ASP A 9 12.91 -33.03 29.53
CA ASP A 9 12.80 -31.91 30.47
C ASP A 9 11.57 -30.99 30.36
N GLY A 10 11.64 -29.86 29.65
CA GLY A 10 10.63 -28.80 29.81
C GLY A 10 10.09 -28.23 28.51
N VAL A 11 8.77 -28.07 28.45
CA VAL A 11 8.09 -27.46 27.31
C VAL A 11 7.00 -26.48 27.74
N ARG A 12 6.83 -25.41 26.96
CA ARG A 12 5.62 -24.61 26.93
C ARG A 12 5.14 -24.45 25.50
N VAL A 13 3.84 -24.60 25.30
CA VAL A 13 3.20 -24.36 24.01
C VAL A 13 2.14 -23.28 24.18
N TYR A 14 2.30 -22.22 23.41
CA TYR A 14 1.32 -21.14 23.30
C TYR A 14 0.64 -21.22 21.93
N ILE A 15 -0.68 -21.03 21.90
CA ILE A 15 -1.45 -20.94 20.67
C ILE A 15 -2.31 -19.68 20.75
N ASP A 16 -2.13 -18.77 19.80
CA ASP A 16 -2.79 -17.46 19.78
C ASP A 16 -2.48 -16.64 21.05
N GLY A 17 -1.23 -16.73 21.52
CA GLY A 17 -0.75 -16.10 22.75
C GLY A 17 -1.16 -16.81 24.05
N ASP A 18 -2.14 -17.69 24.02
CA ASP A 18 -2.58 -18.43 25.21
C ASP A 18 -1.66 -19.61 25.53
N LEU A 19 -1.22 -19.74 26.78
CA LEU A 19 -0.46 -20.89 27.26
C LEU A 19 -1.37 -22.13 27.32
N VAL A 20 -1.17 -23.06 26.39
CA VAL A 20 -1.97 -24.28 26.23
C VAL A 20 -1.32 -25.47 26.93
N VAL A 21 0.01 -25.61 26.82
CA VAL A 21 0.79 -26.63 27.53
C VAL A 21 1.80 -25.92 28.40
N ASP A 22 1.77 -26.19 29.71
CA ASP A 22 2.82 -25.76 30.65
C ASP A 22 3.35 -26.98 31.38
N ASN A 23 4.46 -27.49 30.88
CA ASN A 23 5.20 -28.57 31.52
C ASN A 23 6.66 -28.15 31.69
N TRP A 24 6.87 -26.92 32.18
CA TRP A 24 8.20 -26.35 32.30
C TRP A 24 9.01 -27.06 33.39
N ASP A 25 8.47 -27.13 34.61
CA ASP A 25 9.20 -27.51 35.84
C ASP A 25 9.03 -28.98 36.26
N ASN A 26 8.61 -29.86 35.35
CA ASN A 26 8.38 -31.27 35.65
C ASN A 26 9.11 -32.23 34.70
N PRO A 27 10.44 -32.36 34.83
CA PRO A 27 11.27 -33.15 33.92
C PRO A 27 11.01 -34.66 33.98
N GLN A 28 10.22 -35.13 34.95
CA GLN A 28 9.86 -36.54 35.10
C GLN A 28 8.62 -36.93 34.29
N ASN A 29 7.77 -35.95 33.95
CA ASN A 29 6.61 -36.18 33.10
C ASN A 29 6.97 -35.69 31.70
N ARG A 30 7.33 -36.60 30.81
CA ARG A 30 7.74 -36.27 29.44
C ARG A 30 6.61 -35.83 28.53
N VAL A 31 5.36 -35.85 29.01
CA VAL A 31 4.19 -35.61 28.18
C VAL A 31 3.36 -34.45 28.73
N GLY A 32 3.50 -33.28 28.13
CA GLY A 32 2.58 -32.15 28.31
C GLY A 32 1.34 -32.29 27.42
N THR A 33 0.14 -31.97 27.93
CA THR A 33 -1.09 -31.97 27.11
C THR A 33 -1.97 -30.77 27.43
N GLY A 34 -2.55 -30.16 26.39
CA GLY A 34 -3.45 -29.02 26.51
C GLY A 34 -4.53 -29.01 25.44
N VAL A 35 -5.63 -28.30 25.70
CA VAL A 35 -6.76 -28.21 24.75
C VAL A 35 -7.04 -26.76 24.38
N LYS A 36 -7.13 -26.48 23.08
CA LYS A 36 -7.55 -25.18 22.53
C LYS A 36 -8.57 -25.39 21.42
N SER A 37 -9.64 -24.59 21.43
CA SER A 37 -10.62 -24.57 20.34
C SER A 37 -10.07 -23.79 19.15
N LEU A 38 -10.00 -24.43 17.98
CA LEU A 38 -9.50 -23.84 16.74
C LEU A 38 -10.56 -24.00 15.64
N ALA A 39 -10.70 -22.99 14.79
CA ALA A 39 -11.56 -23.03 13.62
C ALA A 39 -10.80 -23.57 12.40
N SER A 40 -11.49 -24.36 11.58
CA SER A 40 -10.90 -24.90 10.34
C SER A 40 -10.58 -23.78 9.36
N GLY A 41 -9.41 -23.85 8.70
CA GLY A 41 -8.96 -22.87 7.71
C GLY A 41 -8.44 -21.55 8.29
N VAL A 42 -8.36 -21.43 9.62
CA VAL A 42 -7.81 -20.25 10.29
C VAL A 42 -6.37 -20.53 10.73
N PHE A 43 -5.48 -19.58 10.45
CA PHE A 43 -4.11 -19.60 10.94
C PHE A 43 -4.05 -19.08 12.37
N TYR A 44 -3.27 -19.75 13.21
CA TYR A 44 -3.03 -19.38 14.60
C TYR A 44 -1.53 -19.25 14.81
N ASP A 45 -1.12 -18.24 15.58
CA ASP A 45 0.26 -18.14 16.02
C ASP A 45 0.56 -19.29 16.98
N ILE A 46 1.71 -19.93 16.81
CA ILE A 46 2.20 -20.98 17.70
C ILE A 46 3.60 -20.60 18.19
N VAL A 47 3.80 -20.67 19.50
CA VAL A 47 5.11 -20.51 20.13
C VAL A 47 5.38 -21.76 20.94
N ILE A 48 6.55 -22.35 20.73
CA ILE A 48 7.01 -23.50 21.52
C ILE A 48 8.32 -23.09 22.17
N GLU A 49 8.32 -23.06 23.50
CA GLU A 49 9.52 -22.91 24.30
C GLU A 49 9.94 -24.31 24.76
N TYR A 50 11.20 -24.66 24.56
CA TYR A 50 11.75 -25.97 24.93
C TYR A 50 13.06 -25.78 25.69
N ARG A 51 13.29 -26.60 26.71
CA ARG A 51 14.55 -26.66 27.46
C ARG A 51 14.96 -28.11 27.67
N ASP A 52 16.25 -28.36 27.50
CA ASP A 52 16.95 -29.59 27.88
C ASP A 52 17.99 -29.23 28.96
N LEU A 53 18.07 -30.02 30.02
CA LEU A 53 18.96 -29.81 31.15
C LEU A 53 20.20 -30.71 31.06
N GLN A 54 20.02 -31.97 30.64
CA GLN A 54 21.12 -32.93 30.49
C GLN A 54 20.71 -34.17 29.70
N GLY A 55 21.50 -34.56 28.71
CA GLY A 55 21.37 -35.85 28.03
C GLY A 55 21.05 -35.69 26.56
N GLU A 56 20.18 -36.56 26.04
CA GLU A 56 19.69 -36.49 24.66
C GLU A 56 18.41 -35.66 24.61
N ALA A 57 18.42 -34.58 23.83
CA ALA A 57 17.26 -33.70 23.69
C ALA A 57 16.26 -34.26 22.65
N GLU A 58 14.98 -34.36 23.04
CA GLU A 58 13.88 -34.74 22.16
C GLU A 58 12.67 -33.82 22.38
N LEU A 59 12.00 -33.44 21.29
CA LEU A 59 10.73 -32.72 21.30
C LEU A 59 9.86 -33.21 20.14
N LYS A 60 8.65 -33.70 20.45
CA LYS A 60 7.66 -34.11 19.45
C LYS A 60 6.32 -33.42 19.67
N LEU A 61 5.92 -32.56 18.73
CA LEU A 61 4.59 -31.93 18.74
C LEU A 61 3.56 -32.79 18.01
N GLU A 62 2.50 -33.16 18.72
CA GLU A 62 1.38 -33.94 18.21
C GLU A 62 0.06 -33.22 18.45
N TRP A 63 -0.93 -33.50 17.60
CA TRP A 63 -2.29 -33.00 17.77
C TRP A 63 -3.34 -34.10 17.67
N ALA A 64 -4.53 -33.86 18.21
CA ALA A 64 -5.72 -34.66 17.97
C ALA A 64 -7.00 -33.82 18.04
N SER A 65 -8.07 -34.27 17.40
CA SER A 65 -9.42 -33.73 17.57
C SER A 65 -10.46 -34.84 17.40
N ALA A 66 -11.75 -34.52 17.52
CA ALA A 66 -12.81 -35.49 17.23
C ALA A 66 -12.76 -36.02 15.78
N ALA A 67 -12.22 -35.24 14.84
CA ALA A 67 -12.12 -35.59 13.43
C ALA A 67 -10.70 -35.95 12.97
N VAL A 68 -9.69 -35.71 13.81
CA VAL A 68 -8.26 -35.90 13.47
C VAL A 68 -7.67 -36.87 14.48
N PRO A 69 -7.24 -38.09 14.07
CA PRO A 69 -6.56 -39.01 14.96
C PRO A 69 -5.26 -38.41 15.48
N ARG A 70 -4.74 -38.91 16.61
CA ARG A 70 -3.46 -38.42 17.15
C ARG A 70 -2.33 -38.68 16.15
N GLU A 71 -1.64 -37.62 15.76
CA GLU A 71 -0.50 -37.67 14.85
C GLU A 71 0.47 -36.53 15.14
N VAL A 72 1.71 -36.65 14.62
CA VAL A 72 2.66 -35.52 14.58
C VAL A 72 2.04 -34.41 13.75
N VAL A 73 2.10 -33.16 14.25
CA VAL A 73 1.60 -32.02 13.49
C VAL A 73 2.33 -31.97 12.15
N PRO A 74 1.63 -32.17 11.02
CA PRO A 74 2.29 -32.28 9.73
C PRO A 74 2.90 -30.94 9.34
N SER A 75 4.04 -30.96 8.62
CA SER A 75 4.68 -29.72 8.16
C SER A 75 3.76 -28.88 7.26
N SER A 76 2.80 -29.49 6.57
CA SER A 76 1.77 -28.80 5.78
C SER A 76 0.78 -27.98 6.63
N ALA A 77 0.75 -28.19 7.95
CA ALA A 77 -0.03 -27.40 8.91
C ALA A 77 0.82 -26.35 9.64
N LEU A 78 2.14 -26.32 9.40
CA LEU A 78 3.06 -25.36 10.02
C LEU A 78 3.53 -24.36 8.97
N PHE A 79 3.33 -23.09 9.29
CA PHE A 79 3.68 -21.98 8.41
C PHE A 79 4.64 -21.08 9.15
N HIS A 80 5.69 -20.65 8.46
CA HIS A 80 6.56 -19.60 8.96
C HIS A 80 6.33 -18.35 8.12
N THR A 81 6.35 -17.19 8.76
CA THR A 81 6.43 -15.95 8.00
C THR A 81 7.85 -15.83 7.44
N ARG A 82 7.97 -15.41 6.18
CA ARG A 82 9.22 -14.95 5.61
C ARG A 82 8.96 -13.62 4.94
N HIS A 83 9.96 -12.75 4.94
CA HIS A 83 9.92 -11.58 4.08
C HIS A 83 9.76 -12.03 2.63
N ILE A 84 8.98 -11.26 1.86
CA ILE A 84 9.05 -11.34 0.41
C ILE A 84 10.51 -11.05 0.03
N GLU A 85 11.07 -11.85 -0.86
CA GLU A 85 12.45 -11.70 -1.27
C GLU A 85 12.69 -10.26 -1.79
N ASN A 86 13.71 -9.59 -1.25
CA ASN A 86 14.03 -8.17 -1.47
C ASN A 86 13.04 -7.14 -0.86
N SER A 87 12.17 -7.52 0.08
CA SER A 87 11.43 -6.57 0.91
C SER A 87 12.34 -5.87 1.95
N PRO A 88 12.16 -4.56 2.20
CA PRO A 88 11.18 -3.68 1.54
C PRO A 88 11.65 -3.29 0.14
N PHE A 89 10.71 -3.26 -0.81
CA PHE A 89 10.92 -2.69 -2.15
C PHE A 89 9.82 -1.66 -2.44
N SER A 90 10.16 -0.64 -3.21
CA SER A 90 9.23 0.38 -3.67
C SER A 90 8.60 -0.07 -4.99
N VAL A 91 7.27 0.01 -5.08
CA VAL A 91 6.55 -0.11 -6.35
C VAL A 91 6.30 1.29 -6.89
N VAL A 92 6.78 1.57 -8.10
CA VAL A 92 6.52 2.83 -8.81
C VAL A 92 5.43 2.58 -9.85
N PHE A 93 4.35 3.35 -9.79
CA PHE A 93 3.30 3.36 -10.80
C PHE A 93 3.65 4.41 -11.85
N TYR A 94 3.74 3.99 -13.11
CA TYR A 94 3.95 4.93 -14.22
C TYR A 94 2.58 5.35 -14.76
N PRO A 95 2.29 6.67 -14.85
CA PRO A 95 1.04 7.16 -15.41
C PRO A 95 0.98 6.85 -16.91
N GLY A 96 -0.20 6.48 -17.38
CA GLY A 96 -0.51 6.32 -18.81
C GLY A 96 -0.60 7.66 -19.54
N ASP A 97 -1.02 7.65 -20.80
CA ASP A 97 -1.20 8.87 -21.61
C ASP A 97 -2.14 9.88 -20.91
N VAL A 98 -1.93 11.18 -21.16
CA VAL A 98 -2.79 12.24 -20.63
C VAL A 98 -4.24 12.05 -21.09
N ASP A 99 -5.17 12.10 -20.16
CA ASP A 99 -6.60 12.04 -20.41
C ASP A 99 -7.24 13.38 -20.04
N PRO A 100 -7.84 14.11 -21.00
CA PRO A 100 -8.49 15.39 -20.72
C PRO A 100 -9.72 15.26 -19.81
N VAL A 101 -10.32 14.07 -19.68
CA VAL A 101 -11.51 13.85 -18.84
C VAL A 101 -11.17 13.89 -17.35
N THR A 102 -10.01 13.36 -16.98
CA THR A 102 -9.55 13.29 -15.58
C THR A 102 -8.64 14.45 -15.20
N SER A 103 -8.07 15.15 -16.19
CA SER A 103 -7.25 16.34 -15.99
C SER A 103 -8.09 17.54 -15.56
N SER A 104 -7.48 18.48 -14.85
CA SER A 104 -8.14 19.73 -14.41
C SER A 104 -7.22 20.93 -14.59
N ALA A 105 -7.78 22.13 -14.40
CA ALA A 105 -6.99 23.36 -14.34
C ALA A 105 -7.58 24.31 -13.30
N ASP A 106 -6.73 25.10 -12.64
CA ASP A 106 -7.14 26.14 -11.70
C ASP A 106 -6.18 27.33 -11.69
N GLY A 107 -6.61 28.43 -11.08
CA GLY A 107 -5.89 29.70 -11.04
C GLY A 107 -6.67 30.84 -11.70
N LEU A 108 -6.38 32.08 -11.28
CA LEU A 108 -7.11 33.27 -11.72
C LEU A 108 -6.99 33.52 -13.23
N GLY A 109 -5.89 33.07 -13.86
CA GLY A 109 -5.70 33.19 -15.31
C GLY A 109 -6.72 32.45 -16.17
N LEU A 110 -7.58 31.60 -15.59
CA LEU A 110 -8.72 31.01 -16.31
C LEU A 110 -9.88 32.01 -16.51
N THR A 111 -10.00 33.02 -15.66
CA THR A 111 -11.18 33.91 -15.64
C THR A 111 -10.84 35.40 -15.61
N GLU A 112 -9.62 35.76 -15.22
CA GLU A 112 -9.21 37.14 -15.00
C GLU A 112 -7.83 37.41 -15.62
N ALA A 113 -7.73 38.54 -16.33
CA ALA A 113 -6.46 39.07 -16.81
C ALA A 113 -6.52 40.61 -16.78
N VAL A 114 -5.48 41.23 -16.22
CA VAL A 114 -5.36 42.69 -16.16
C VAL A 114 -4.30 43.13 -17.17
N SER A 115 -4.65 44.10 -18.02
CA SER A 115 -3.72 44.64 -19.01
C SER A 115 -2.40 45.09 -18.37
N GLY A 116 -1.28 44.63 -18.94
CA GLY A 116 0.06 44.95 -18.46
C GLY A 116 0.55 44.11 -17.28
N PHE A 117 -0.26 43.17 -16.77
CA PHE A 117 0.13 42.22 -15.74
C PHE A 117 0.06 40.79 -16.28
N GLU A 118 1.03 39.97 -15.86
CA GLU A 118 1.01 38.54 -16.16
C GLU A 118 -0.12 37.88 -15.37
N SER A 119 -0.94 37.08 -16.06
CA SER A 119 -1.97 36.23 -15.45
C SER A 119 -1.61 34.77 -15.69
N THR A 120 -1.74 33.94 -14.67
CA THR A 120 -1.33 32.53 -14.71
C THR A 120 -2.44 31.61 -14.22
N PHE A 121 -2.46 30.42 -14.78
CA PHE A 121 -3.23 29.29 -14.30
C PHE A 121 -2.39 28.02 -14.44
N THR A 122 -2.77 26.96 -13.75
CA THR A 122 -2.05 25.69 -13.73
C THR A 122 -2.93 24.59 -14.29
N ILE A 123 -2.35 23.73 -15.13
CA ILE A 123 -2.98 22.51 -15.62
C ILE A 123 -2.47 21.34 -14.78
N HIS A 124 -3.39 20.57 -14.22
CA HIS A 124 -3.15 19.32 -13.51
C HIS A 124 -3.45 18.16 -14.45
N ALA A 125 -2.41 17.75 -15.18
CA ALA A 125 -2.51 16.66 -16.16
C ALA A 125 -2.55 15.30 -15.46
N LYS A 126 -3.54 14.48 -15.82
CA LYS A 126 -3.73 13.12 -15.29
C LYS A 126 -3.97 12.11 -16.40
N ASP A 127 -3.75 10.83 -16.11
CA ASP A 127 -4.16 9.73 -16.99
C ASP A 127 -5.61 9.29 -16.72
N SER A 128 -6.11 8.33 -17.50
CA SER A 128 -7.47 7.78 -17.37
C SER A 128 -7.76 7.07 -16.04
N HIS A 129 -6.74 6.84 -15.21
CA HIS A 129 -6.83 6.18 -13.91
C HIS A 129 -6.58 7.16 -12.74
N ASP A 130 -6.65 8.47 -13.01
CA ASP A 130 -6.47 9.55 -12.03
C ASP A 130 -5.02 9.70 -11.50
N ASN A 131 -4.03 9.11 -12.19
CA ASN A 131 -2.62 9.30 -11.83
C ASN A 131 -2.10 10.62 -12.39
N CYS A 132 -1.40 11.41 -11.57
CA CYS A 132 -0.71 12.62 -12.04
C CYS A 132 0.38 12.27 -13.06
N ARG A 133 0.40 13.00 -14.18
CA ARG A 133 1.41 12.83 -15.23
C ARG A 133 2.76 13.41 -14.78
N TYR A 134 3.85 12.68 -15.05
CA TYR A 134 5.19 13.26 -14.98
C TYR A 134 5.39 14.22 -16.15
N ASN A 135 6.05 15.33 -15.88
CA ASN A 135 6.48 16.24 -16.95
C ASN A 135 7.64 15.60 -17.73
N SER A 136 7.34 14.93 -18.85
CA SER A 136 8.36 14.50 -19.82
C SER A 136 8.69 15.59 -20.86
N GLY A 137 7.90 16.65 -20.92
CA GLY A 137 7.97 17.68 -21.96
C GLY A 137 7.34 17.26 -23.30
N ASP A 138 6.78 16.05 -23.41
CA ASP A 138 6.19 15.54 -24.66
C ASP A 138 4.68 15.85 -24.78
N ASP A 139 4.00 16.07 -23.65
CA ASP A 139 2.57 16.36 -23.63
C ASP A 139 2.31 17.77 -24.20
N VAL A 140 1.40 17.86 -25.19
CA VAL A 140 1.04 19.13 -25.84
C VAL A 140 -0.32 19.58 -25.35
N PHE A 141 -0.36 20.76 -24.73
CA PHE A 141 -1.62 21.41 -24.32
C PHE A 141 -1.99 22.51 -25.30
N GLU A 142 -3.11 22.33 -25.99
CA GLU A 142 -3.72 23.40 -26.77
C GLU A 142 -4.54 24.30 -25.84
N VAL A 143 -4.09 25.54 -25.67
CA VAL A 143 -4.77 26.52 -24.81
C VAL A 143 -5.23 27.69 -25.67
N THR A 144 -6.51 28.04 -25.53
CA THR A 144 -7.11 29.20 -26.18
C THR A 144 -7.82 30.04 -25.12
N LEU A 145 -7.43 31.30 -24.98
CA LEU A 145 -8.13 32.29 -24.16
C LEU A 145 -8.94 33.20 -25.10
N THR A 146 -10.23 33.34 -24.83
CA THR A 146 -11.14 34.20 -25.61
C THR A 146 -11.76 35.24 -24.70
N GLY A 147 -11.70 36.50 -25.08
CA GLY A 147 -12.43 37.57 -24.38
C GLY A 147 -13.94 37.37 -24.50
N ILE A 148 -14.63 37.25 -23.37
CA ILE A 148 -16.09 37.00 -23.34
C ILE A 148 -16.92 38.18 -22.83
N ASP A 149 -16.29 39.24 -22.29
CA ASP A 149 -17.00 40.38 -21.74
C ASP A 149 -16.26 41.72 -21.99
N ASP A 150 -17.00 42.82 -21.84
CA ASP A 150 -16.58 44.22 -21.98
C ASP A 150 -15.70 44.47 -23.22
N TRP A 151 -14.54 45.12 -23.06
CA TRP A 151 -13.65 45.48 -24.17
C TRP A 151 -13.03 44.26 -24.85
N ALA A 152 -12.92 43.13 -24.15
CA ALA A 152 -12.29 41.92 -24.69
C ALA A 152 -13.21 41.18 -25.68
N LEU A 153 -14.54 41.26 -25.51
CA LEU A 153 -15.52 40.62 -26.39
C LEU A 153 -15.59 41.27 -27.78
N ILE A 154 -15.36 42.58 -27.87
CA ILE A 154 -15.49 43.36 -29.11
C ILE A 154 -14.15 43.56 -29.85
N GLY A 155 -13.12 42.79 -29.50
CA GLY A 155 -11.85 42.80 -30.23
C GLY A 155 -10.96 44.01 -30.02
N ARG A 156 -11.09 44.69 -28.87
CA ARG A 156 -10.23 45.84 -28.59
C ARG A 156 -8.86 45.38 -28.08
N VAL A 157 -7.83 45.79 -28.81
CA VAL A 157 -6.43 45.71 -28.36
C VAL A 157 -5.83 47.11 -28.51
N ASN A 158 -5.54 47.75 -27.38
CA ASN A 158 -5.19 49.19 -27.32
C ASN A 158 -6.31 50.07 -27.94
N ASP A 159 -5.96 51.09 -28.73
CA ASP A 159 -6.90 51.98 -29.43
C ASP A 159 -7.46 51.40 -30.74
N ALA A 160 -7.14 50.14 -31.08
CA ALA A 160 -7.63 49.45 -32.28
C ALA A 160 -8.82 48.54 -31.96
N TRP A 161 -9.73 48.38 -32.93
CA TRP A 161 -10.95 47.58 -32.81
C TRP A 161 -11.30 46.95 -34.16
N ASP A 162 -11.68 45.67 -34.16
CA ASP A 162 -12.05 44.91 -35.36
C ASP A 162 -13.37 44.12 -35.22
N ASP A 163 -14.05 44.24 -34.07
CA ASP A 163 -15.32 43.56 -33.73
C ASP A 163 -15.19 42.02 -33.66
N VAL A 164 -13.97 41.50 -33.52
CA VAL A 164 -13.67 40.07 -33.37
C VAL A 164 -13.07 39.83 -31.99
N PRO A 165 -13.64 38.97 -31.13
CA PRO A 165 -13.10 38.72 -29.78
C PRO A 165 -11.60 38.46 -29.78
N VAL A 166 -10.88 39.05 -28.82
CA VAL A 166 -9.43 38.84 -28.72
C VAL A 166 -9.18 37.39 -28.36
N VAL A 167 -8.45 36.69 -29.22
CA VAL A 167 -8.00 35.32 -29.00
C VAL A 167 -6.51 35.34 -28.71
N TYR A 168 -6.12 34.74 -27.59
CA TYR A 168 -4.72 34.57 -27.21
C TYR A 168 -4.40 33.09 -27.04
N THR A 169 -3.27 32.67 -27.62
CA THR A 169 -2.70 31.34 -27.41
C THR A 169 -1.53 31.51 -26.44
N PRO A 170 -1.72 31.26 -25.13
CA PRO A 170 -0.63 31.36 -24.18
C PRO A 170 0.42 30.28 -24.46
N VAL A 171 1.66 30.54 -24.05
CA VAL A 171 2.76 29.57 -24.13
C VAL A 171 2.77 28.78 -22.83
N PRO A 172 2.28 27.52 -22.81
CA PRO A 172 2.38 26.70 -21.61
C PRO A 172 3.86 26.47 -21.29
N SER A 173 4.26 26.82 -20.07
CA SER A 173 5.57 26.46 -19.53
C SER A 173 5.42 25.23 -18.65
N ALA A 174 6.24 24.22 -18.91
CA ALA A 174 6.17 22.97 -18.18
C ALA A 174 6.83 23.17 -16.80
N ASN A 175 6.03 23.16 -15.74
CA ASN A 175 6.53 23.16 -14.37
C ASN A 175 6.58 21.72 -13.88
N SER A 176 7.77 21.26 -13.49
CA SER A 176 7.94 19.94 -12.89
C SER A 176 7.26 19.94 -11.52
N TRP A 177 6.08 19.31 -11.45
CA TRP A 177 5.60 18.81 -10.17
C TRP A 177 6.53 17.68 -9.75
N VAL A 178 7.14 17.82 -8.56
CA VAL A 178 7.71 16.68 -7.87
C VAL A 178 6.51 15.96 -7.27
N ASP A 179 6.09 14.89 -7.93
CA ASP A 179 5.21 13.91 -7.31
C ASP A 179 5.92 13.40 -6.05
N SER A 180 5.27 13.48 -4.89
CA SER A 180 5.74 12.77 -3.69
C SER A 180 5.82 11.27 -3.96
N GLY A 181 5.13 10.79 -5.02
CA GLY A 181 5.07 9.43 -5.46
C GLY A 181 4.38 8.62 -4.39
N ALA A 182 3.18 8.10 -4.68
CA ALA A 182 2.60 7.11 -3.79
C ALA A 182 3.55 5.90 -3.73
N THR A 183 4.46 5.92 -2.77
CA THR A 183 5.41 4.86 -2.54
C THR A 183 4.64 3.86 -1.70
N VAL A 184 4.35 2.72 -2.30
CA VAL A 184 3.80 1.62 -1.53
C VAL A 184 4.97 0.84 -0.97
N THR A 185 5.00 0.66 0.34
CA THR A 185 5.94 -0.25 0.99
C THR A 185 5.22 -1.52 1.44
N ALA A 186 5.94 -2.64 1.42
CA ALA A 186 5.51 -3.89 2.02
C ALA A 186 6.44 -4.22 3.18
N ALA A 187 5.93 -4.11 4.39
CA ALA A 187 6.61 -4.47 5.62
C ALA A 187 6.37 -5.94 5.98
N GLN A 188 7.11 -6.42 6.99
CA GLN A 188 6.98 -7.78 7.49
C GLN A 188 5.57 -8.01 8.08
N GLY A 189 4.84 -8.98 7.52
CA GLY A 189 3.51 -9.35 8.02
C GLY A 189 2.34 -8.68 7.29
N ASP A 190 2.62 -7.81 6.32
CA ASP A 190 1.57 -7.17 5.55
C ASP A 190 0.81 -8.17 4.67
N ARG A 191 -0.52 -8.15 4.77
CA ARG A 191 -1.41 -8.93 3.89
C ARG A 191 -1.72 -8.22 2.58
N PHE A 192 -1.48 -6.90 2.52
CA PHE A 192 -1.77 -6.03 1.38
C PHE A 192 -0.70 -4.95 1.28
N LEU A 193 -0.47 -4.47 0.06
CA LEU A 193 0.32 -3.29 -0.23
C LEU A 193 -0.40 -2.04 0.30
N THR A 194 0.22 -1.30 1.22
CA THR A 194 -0.33 -0.03 1.73
C THR A 194 0.32 1.15 1.02
N SER A 195 -0.48 1.94 0.31
CA SER A 195 0.00 3.23 -0.22
C SER A 195 0.29 4.19 0.91
N ASP A 196 1.46 4.83 0.86
CA ASP A 196 1.67 6.10 1.54
C ASP A 196 0.83 7.14 0.79
N SER A 197 -0.47 7.21 1.09
CA SER A 197 -1.32 8.32 0.65
C SER A 197 -1.29 9.37 1.75
N ASP A 198 -0.87 10.59 1.38
CA ASP A 198 -0.91 11.84 2.15
C ASP A 198 -2.27 12.09 2.85
#